data_AF-A0A3B4ABQ1-F1
#
_entry.id   AF-A0A3B4ABQ1-F1
#
_cell.length_a   1.000
_cell.length_b   1.000
_cell.length_c   1.000
_cell.angle_alpha   90.00
_cell.angle_beta   90.00
_cell.angle_gamma   90.00
#
_symmetry.space_group_name_H-M   'P 1'
#
loop_
_entity.id
_entity.type
_entity.pdbx_description
1 polymer ?
#
loop_
_entity_poly.entity_id
_entity_poly.type
_entity_poly.pdbx_seq_one_letter_code
_entity_poly.pdbx_strand_id
1 'polypeptide(L)'
;MILEQIKTVINDDTTYLKGSLNMRTQKCYAVRPNISEFLDIARRAYTEIVDDIAVNQMAEKYGLPMRTSFSTARGFFIQMKLDGMVFQNGKLPSEFIKVTKQKNNYSFTTVDLMKMNDRCDEALREIFHMSYVVICQLLSTVHEHIHCLYKLSDAVSMLDMLLSLANACTISDYGECSLLKPLSTVVY
;
A
#
# COMPACT_ATOMS: atom_id res chain seq x y z
N MET A 1 18.60 16.49 -0.58
CA MET A 1 18.93 15.90 0.74
C MET A 1 17.74 15.14 1.33
N ILE A 2 16.61 15.78 1.61
CA ILE A 2 15.39 15.10 2.12
C ILE A 2 14.91 14.00 1.16
N LEU A 3 14.78 14.32 -0.13
CA LEU A 3 14.34 13.36 -1.14
C LEU A 3 15.27 12.14 -1.24
N GLU A 4 16.59 12.36 -1.16
CA GLU A 4 17.58 11.28 -1.19
C GLU A 4 17.41 10.35 0.02
N GLN A 5 17.22 10.90 1.23
CA GLN A 5 16.97 10.09 2.42
C GLN A 5 15.69 9.26 2.30
N ILE A 6 14.59 9.85 1.80
CA ILE A 6 13.35 9.10 1.55
C ILE A 6 13.59 7.96 0.57
N LYS A 7 14.30 8.22 -0.54
CA LYS A 7 14.64 7.19 -1.54
C LYS A 7 15.56 6.10 -1.02
N THR A 8 16.37 6.34 0.02
CA THR A 8 17.15 5.25 0.62
C THR A 8 16.28 4.24 1.37
N VAL A 9 15.14 4.65 1.91
CA VAL A 9 14.30 3.81 2.78
C VAL A 9 13.03 3.31 2.08
N ILE A 10 12.39 4.14 1.26
CA ILE A 10 11.10 3.84 0.62
C ILE A 10 11.31 3.26 -0.77
N ASN A 11 10.52 2.24 -1.09
CA ASN A 11 10.55 1.54 -2.35
C ASN A 11 9.71 2.28 -3.41
N ASP A 12 10.37 2.84 -4.41
CA ASP A 12 9.73 3.65 -5.46
C ASP A 12 8.79 2.82 -6.36
N ASP A 13 8.96 1.50 -6.43
CA ASP A 13 8.13 0.62 -7.25
C ASP A 13 6.75 0.31 -6.61
N THR A 14 6.53 0.73 -5.37
CA THR A 14 5.23 0.55 -4.70
C THR A 14 4.20 1.60 -5.12
N THR A 15 3.61 1.39 -6.29
CA THR A 15 2.50 2.22 -6.82
C THR A 15 1.15 1.69 -6.36
N TYR A 16 0.13 2.54 -6.12
CA TYR A 16 -1.20 2.09 -5.69
C TYR A 16 -1.83 1.11 -6.69
N LEU A 17 -2.06 -0.14 -6.26
CA LEU A 17 -2.81 -1.14 -7.05
C LEU A 17 -4.13 -1.47 -6.36
N LYS A 18 -5.17 -1.62 -7.17
CA LYS A 18 -6.49 -2.03 -6.69
C LYS A 18 -6.49 -3.53 -6.33
N GLY A 19 -7.26 -3.87 -5.30
CA GLY A 19 -7.43 -5.25 -4.82
C GLY A 19 -6.83 -5.46 -3.43
N SER A 20 -7.58 -6.09 -2.53
CA SER A 20 -7.20 -6.19 -1.11
C SER A 20 -5.90 -6.97 -0.87
N LEU A 21 -5.61 -7.99 -1.68
CA LEU A 21 -4.35 -8.71 -1.62
C LEU A 21 -3.19 -7.85 -2.12
N ASN A 22 -3.34 -7.20 -3.28
CA ASN A 22 -2.32 -6.31 -3.85
C ASN A 22 -1.96 -5.17 -2.88
N MET A 23 -2.95 -4.57 -2.23
CA MET A 23 -2.74 -3.53 -1.22
C MET A 23 -1.97 -4.05 0.00
N ARG A 24 -2.21 -5.30 0.44
CA ARG A 24 -1.43 -5.93 1.51
C ARG A 24 0.01 -6.13 1.08
N THR A 25 0.24 -6.71 -0.10
CA THR A 25 1.57 -6.93 -0.66
C THR A 25 2.35 -5.63 -0.78
N GLN A 26 1.72 -4.55 -1.25
CA GLN A 26 2.38 -3.24 -1.32
C GLN A 26 2.85 -2.74 0.02
N LYS A 27 1.98 -2.81 1.03
CA LYS A 27 2.35 -2.39 2.38
C LYS A 27 3.50 -3.22 2.94
N CYS A 28 3.57 -4.52 2.63
CA CYS A 28 4.71 -5.36 3.01
C CYS A 28 6.04 -4.87 2.43
N TYR A 29 6.03 -4.39 1.18
CA TYR A 29 7.25 -4.08 0.42
C TYR A 29 7.47 -2.59 0.18
N ALA A 30 6.76 -1.73 0.91
CA ALA A 30 6.88 -0.27 0.83
C ALA A 30 8.22 0.25 1.36
N VAL A 31 8.80 -0.41 2.37
CA VAL A 31 10.18 -0.18 2.79
C VAL A 31 11.11 -1.02 1.92
N ARG A 32 12.24 -0.48 1.48
CA ARG A 32 13.24 -1.20 0.68
C ARG A 32 13.80 -2.43 1.43
N PRO A 33 14.30 -3.44 0.70
CA PRO A 33 15.08 -4.53 1.32
C PRO A 33 16.39 -3.99 1.89
N ASN A 34 16.96 -4.69 2.87
CA ASN A 34 18.22 -4.38 3.54
C ASN A 34 18.19 -3.10 4.41
N ILE A 35 17.00 -2.57 4.71
CA ILE A 35 16.85 -1.45 5.66
C ILE A 35 16.72 -1.96 7.09
N SER A 36 16.08 -3.11 7.27
CA SER A 36 15.94 -3.76 8.57
C SER A 36 15.99 -5.27 8.38
N GLU A 37 17.01 -5.91 8.95
CA GLU A 37 17.19 -7.35 8.87
C GLU A 37 15.99 -8.10 9.49
N PHE A 38 15.44 -7.60 10.59
CA PHE A 38 14.22 -8.13 11.20
C PHE A 38 13.01 -8.05 10.26
N LEU A 39 12.86 -6.92 9.57
CA LEU A 39 11.78 -6.75 8.59
C LEU A 39 11.92 -7.72 7.42
N ASP A 40 13.14 -7.96 6.96
CA ASP A 40 13.41 -8.89 5.86
C ASP A 40 13.21 -10.35 6.28
N ILE A 41 13.53 -10.71 7.52
CA ILE A 41 13.20 -12.02 8.11
C ILE A 41 11.68 -12.22 8.17
N ALA A 42 10.93 -11.23 8.68
CA ALA A 42 9.48 -11.31 8.75
C ALA A 42 8.83 -11.44 7.36
N ARG A 43 9.34 -10.72 6.35
CA ARG A 43 8.90 -10.85 4.95
C ARG A 43 9.17 -12.24 4.37
N ARG A 44 10.30 -12.86 4.72
CA ARG A 44 10.62 -14.22 4.29
C ARG A 44 9.63 -15.22 4.89
N ALA A 45 9.38 -15.14 6.19
CA ALA A 45 8.40 -15.98 6.87
C ALA A 45 6.99 -15.82 6.27
N TYR A 46 6.58 -14.59 5.93
CA TYR A 46 5.32 -14.35 5.23
C TYR A 46 5.27 -15.02 3.85
N THR A 47 6.33 -14.88 3.05
CA THR A 47 6.41 -15.49 1.72
C THR A 47 6.33 -17.02 1.81
N GLU A 48 7.05 -17.63 2.75
CA GLU A 48 6.98 -19.08 3.00
C GLU A 48 5.55 -19.54 3.35
N ILE A 49 4.84 -18.80 4.21
CA ILE A 49 3.44 -19.12 4.55
C ILE A 49 2.52 -18.99 3.33
N VAL A 50 2.70 -17.97 2.50
CA VAL A 50 1.87 -17.78 1.30
C VAL A 50 2.15 -18.87 0.26
N ASP A 51 3.40 -19.30 0.11
CA ASP A 51 3.79 -20.40 -0.76
C ASP A 51 3.21 -21.74 -0.27
N ASP A 52 3.19 -21.98 1.05
CA ASP A 52 2.52 -23.14 1.66
C ASP A 52 0.99 -23.13 1.44
N ILE A 53 0.38 -21.95 1.32
CA ILE A 53 -1.06 -21.78 1.01
C ILE A 53 -1.36 -22.06 -0.47
N ALA A 54 -0.38 -21.98 -1.37
CA ALA A 54 -0.59 -22.26 -2.78
C ALA A 54 -1.04 -23.73 -2.97
N VAL A 55 -2.21 -23.91 -3.57
CA VAL A 55 -3.07 -25.13 -3.55
C VAL A 55 -2.49 -26.36 -4.28
N ASN A 56 -1.18 -26.44 -4.52
CA ASN A 56 -0.54 -27.57 -5.18
C ASN A 56 -0.86 -28.90 -4.47
N GLN A 57 -0.72 -28.94 -3.14
CA GLN A 57 -0.88 -30.20 -2.39
C GLN A 57 -2.33 -30.73 -2.37
N MET A 58 -3.33 -29.85 -2.27
CA MET A 58 -4.75 -30.26 -2.20
C MET A 58 -5.33 -30.56 -3.59
N ALA A 59 -4.92 -29.83 -4.62
CA ALA A 59 -5.32 -30.12 -5.99
C ALA A 59 -4.77 -31.49 -6.43
N GLU A 60 -3.51 -31.79 -6.10
CA GLU A 60 -2.89 -33.11 -6.34
C GLU A 60 -3.56 -34.22 -5.55
N LYS A 61 -3.80 -34.02 -4.24
CA LYS A 61 -4.41 -35.04 -3.36
C LYS A 61 -5.77 -35.54 -3.86
N TYR A 62 -6.59 -34.65 -4.41
CA TYR A 62 -7.96 -34.97 -4.80
C TYR A 62 -8.16 -35.06 -6.32
N GLY A 63 -7.19 -34.66 -7.14
CA GLY A 63 -7.31 -34.61 -8.60
C GLY A 63 -8.43 -33.69 -9.10
N LEU A 64 -8.80 -32.68 -8.30
CA LEU A 64 -9.90 -31.76 -8.61
C LEU A 64 -9.35 -30.39 -9.06
N PRO A 65 -10.05 -29.69 -9.98
CA PRO A 65 -9.66 -28.36 -10.44
C PRO A 65 -9.93 -27.31 -9.35
N MET A 66 -9.02 -27.25 -8.38
CA MET A 66 -9.04 -26.32 -7.26
C MET A 66 -8.17 -25.10 -7.56
N ARG A 67 -8.61 -23.93 -7.11
CA ARG A 67 -7.83 -22.69 -7.12
C ARG A 67 -7.89 -22.03 -5.75
N THR A 68 -6.77 -21.49 -5.29
CA THR A 68 -6.78 -20.57 -4.15
C THR A 68 -7.41 -19.26 -4.58
N SER A 69 -8.23 -18.67 -3.71
CA SER A 69 -8.82 -17.35 -3.88
C SER A 69 -8.74 -16.59 -2.56
N PHE A 70 -8.75 -15.26 -2.62
CA PHE A 70 -8.63 -14.43 -1.43
C PHE A 70 -9.82 -13.48 -1.31
N SER A 71 -10.29 -13.26 -0.08
CA SER A 71 -11.25 -12.20 0.23
C SER A 71 -10.93 -11.59 1.58
N THR A 72 -11.14 -10.27 1.72
CA THR A 72 -10.81 -9.54 2.95
C THR A 72 -11.55 -10.08 4.18
N ALA A 73 -12.78 -10.60 4.00
CA ALA A 73 -13.61 -11.08 5.10
C ALA A 73 -13.26 -12.51 5.57
N ARG A 74 -12.61 -13.32 4.74
CA ARG A 74 -12.40 -14.76 5.01
C ARG A 74 -10.96 -15.24 4.80
N GLY A 75 -10.05 -14.35 4.41
CA GLY A 75 -8.68 -14.70 4.04
C GLY A 75 -8.63 -15.51 2.74
N PHE A 76 -7.62 -16.38 2.65
CA PHE A 76 -7.50 -17.38 1.59
C PHE A 76 -8.53 -18.51 1.77
N PHE A 77 -9.14 -18.91 0.66
CA PHE A 77 -10.13 -19.98 0.58
C PHE A 77 -9.99 -20.72 -0.75
N ILE A 78 -10.56 -21.92 -0.83
CA ILE A 78 -10.47 -22.75 -2.04
C ILE A 78 -11.74 -22.59 -2.85
N GLN A 79 -11.58 -22.44 -4.17
CA GLN A 79 -12.67 -22.52 -5.12
C GLN A 79 -12.47 -23.68 -6.09
N MET A 80 -13.56 -24.35 -6.46
CA MET A 80 -13.55 -25.35 -7.53
C MET A 80 -14.78 -25.22 -8.42
N LYS A 81 -14.64 -25.64 -9.68
CA LYS A 81 -15.73 -25.75 -10.66
C LYS A 81 -16.08 -27.21 -10.88
N LEU A 82 -17.36 -27.55 -10.82
CA LEU A 82 -17.85 -28.90 -11.16
C LEU A 82 -18.39 -28.93 -12.59
N ASP A 83 -17.54 -28.77 -13.61
CA ASP A 83 -17.98 -29.03 -14.99
C ASP A 83 -18.05 -30.54 -15.22
N GLY A 84 -19.22 -31.13 -15.01
CA GLY A 84 -19.48 -32.55 -15.29
C GLY A 84 -18.75 -33.55 -14.40
N MET A 85 -17.97 -33.11 -13.41
CA MET A 85 -17.28 -33.99 -12.48
C MET A 85 -18.24 -34.60 -11.47
N VAL A 86 -18.29 -35.93 -11.44
CA VAL A 86 -19.01 -36.72 -10.43
C VAL A 86 -17.99 -37.08 -9.35
N PHE A 87 -18.22 -36.65 -8.11
CA PHE A 87 -17.39 -37.10 -6.98
C PHE A 87 -17.41 -38.62 -6.90
N GLN A 88 -16.27 -39.25 -6.58
CA GLN A 88 -16.26 -40.66 -6.17
C GLN A 88 -17.18 -40.78 -4.95
N ASN A 89 -18.38 -41.37 -5.15
CA ASN A 89 -19.49 -41.50 -4.19
C ASN A 89 -20.44 -40.30 -4.02
N GLY A 90 -20.37 -39.27 -4.87
CA GLY A 90 -21.32 -38.14 -4.87
C GLY A 90 -21.24 -37.22 -3.65
N LYS A 91 -20.25 -37.41 -2.76
CA LYS A 91 -20.08 -36.64 -1.52
C LYS A 91 -18.77 -35.86 -1.54
N LEU A 92 -18.83 -34.64 -1.00
CA LEU A 92 -17.66 -33.81 -0.78
C LEU A 92 -16.80 -34.41 0.35
N PRO A 93 -15.46 -34.32 0.28
CA PRO A 93 -14.57 -34.66 1.38
C PRO A 93 -14.99 -33.99 2.70
N SER A 94 -14.95 -34.75 3.80
CA SER A 94 -15.32 -34.25 5.14
C SER A 94 -14.34 -33.20 5.69
N GLU A 95 -13.13 -33.14 5.14
CA GLU A 95 -12.13 -32.11 5.42
C GLU A 95 -12.61 -30.70 4.98
N PHE A 96 -13.58 -30.63 4.06
CA PHE A 96 -14.08 -29.36 3.53
C PHE A 96 -15.14 -28.76 4.46
N ILE A 97 -14.80 -27.62 5.05
CA ILE A 97 -15.67 -26.88 5.96
C ILE A 97 -16.09 -25.54 5.33
N LYS A 98 -17.15 -24.93 5.88
CA LYS A 98 -17.75 -23.68 5.39
C LYS A 98 -18.04 -23.70 3.88
N VAL A 99 -18.52 -24.84 3.38
CA VAL A 99 -18.82 -25.03 1.96
C VAL A 99 -19.98 -24.13 1.54
N THR A 100 -19.75 -23.33 0.50
CA THR A 100 -20.74 -22.47 -0.15
C THR A 100 -20.84 -22.84 -1.62
N LYS A 101 -22.05 -23.03 -2.14
CA LYS A 101 -22.29 -23.32 -3.56
C LYS A 101 -22.93 -22.10 -4.23
N GLN A 102 -22.32 -21.63 -5.32
CA GLN A 102 -22.90 -20.64 -6.22
C GLN A 102 -22.90 -21.18 -7.64
N LYS A 103 -24.08 -21.55 -8.15
CA LYS A 103 -24.24 -22.23 -9.46
C LYS A 103 -23.34 -23.47 -9.54
N ASN A 104 -22.28 -23.39 -10.34
CA ASN A 104 -21.30 -24.46 -10.56
C ASN A 104 -19.96 -24.25 -9.82
N ASN A 105 -19.84 -23.16 -9.05
CA ASN A 105 -18.66 -22.86 -8.25
C ASN A 105 -18.91 -23.27 -6.80
N TYR A 106 -18.01 -24.08 -6.26
CA TYR A 106 -17.95 -24.40 -4.84
C TYR A 106 -16.83 -23.59 -4.22
N SER A 107 -17.08 -23.02 -3.06
CA SER A 107 -16.08 -22.35 -2.23
C SER A 107 -16.06 -23.02 -0.86
N PHE A 108 -14.89 -23.37 -0.36
CA PHE A 108 -14.75 -24.02 0.94
C PHE A 108 -13.39 -23.67 1.55
N THR A 109 -13.18 -24.10 2.79
CA THR A 109 -11.89 -24.00 3.47
C THR A 109 -11.62 -25.29 4.23
N THR A 110 -10.44 -25.42 4.81
CA THR A 110 -10.04 -26.52 5.70
C THR A 110 -9.55 -25.94 7.02
N VAL A 111 -9.47 -26.77 8.06
CA VAL A 111 -8.91 -26.35 9.35
C VAL A 111 -7.46 -25.87 9.18
N ASP A 112 -6.67 -26.58 8.36
CA ASP A 112 -5.28 -26.22 8.11
C ASP A 112 -5.16 -24.89 7.35
N LEU A 113 -6.02 -24.65 6.35
CA LEU A 113 -6.04 -23.37 5.64
C LEU A 113 -6.45 -22.21 6.56
N MET A 114 -7.37 -22.45 7.51
CA MET A 114 -7.71 -21.44 8.52
C MET A 114 -6.51 -21.12 9.41
N LYS A 115 -5.77 -22.13 9.90
CA LYS A 115 -4.54 -21.91 10.68
C LYS A 115 -3.47 -21.17 9.87
N MET A 116 -3.30 -21.49 8.59
CA MET A 116 -2.35 -20.79 7.72
C MET A 116 -2.77 -19.34 7.48
N ASN A 117 -4.06 -19.04 7.35
CA ASN A 117 -4.55 -17.66 7.32
C ASN A 117 -4.21 -16.91 8.61
N ASP A 118 -4.40 -17.53 9.77
CA ASP A 118 -4.09 -16.89 11.06
C ASP A 118 -2.59 -16.57 11.17
N ARG A 119 -1.73 -17.52 10.78
CA ARG A 119 -0.26 -17.32 10.69
C ARG A 119 0.11 -16.22 9.70
N CYS A 120 -0.56 -16.19 8.55
CA CYS A 120 -0.35 -15.17 7.52
C CYS A 120 -0.70 -13.77 8.04
N ASP A 121 -1.83 -13.62 8.74
CA ASP A 121 -2.27 -12.36 9.34
C ASP A 121 -1.38 -11.93 10.53
N GLU A 122 -0.81 -12.88 11.28
CA GLU A 122 0.19 -12.59 12.31
C GLU A 122 1.50 -12.06 11.72
N ALA A 123 2.06 -12.76 10.71
CA ALA A 123 3.26 -12.30 10.01
C ALA A 123 3.07 -10.92 9.38
N LEU A 124 1.90 -10.65 8.79
CA LEU A 124 1.57 -9.32 8.25
C LEU A 124 1.56 -8.23 9.33
N ARG A 125 1.00 -8.51 10.51
CA ARG A 125 0.98 -7.56 11.62
C ARG A 125 2.38 -7.21 12.09
N GLU A 126 3.26 -8.21 12.15
CA GLU A 126 4.67 -8.02 12.50
C GLU A 126 5.41 -7.16 11.47
N ILE A 127 5.24 -7.47 10.17
CA ILE A 127 5.80 -6.67 9.07
C ILE A 127 5.33 -5.20 9.15
N PHE A 128 4.04 -4.97 9.41
CA PHE A 128 3.50 -3.61 9.52
C PHE A 128 4.04 -2.87 10.74
N HIS A 129 4.20 -3.55 11.86
CA HIS A 129 4.78 -2.96 13.05
C HIS A 129 6.26 -2.56 12.82
N MET A 130 7.06 -3.46 12.26
CA MET A 130 8.47 -3.19 11.95
C MET A 130 8.62 -2.10 10.89
N SER A 131 7.79 -2.12 9.85
CA SER A 131 7.77 -1.06 8.82
C SER A 131 7.42 0.29 9.42
N TYR A 132 6.45 0.35 10.35
CA TYR A 132 6.09 1.57 11.06
C TYR A 132 7.27 2.13 11.86
N VAL A 133 8.02 1.29 12.58
CA VAL A 133 9.21 1.72 13.32
C VAL A 133 10.25 2.35 12.39
N VAL A 134 10.55 1.71 11.25
CA VAL A 134 11.47 2.25 10.24
C VAL A 134 10.98 3.59 9.68
N ILE A 135 9.69 3.70 9.37
CA ILE A 135 9.08 4.93 8.86
C ILE A 135 9.15 6.06 9.91
N CYS A 136 8.94 5.76 11.19
CA CYS A 136 9.09 6.76 12.26
C CYS A 136 10.52 7.29 12.34
N GLN A 137 11.53 6.42 12.23
CA GLN A 137 12.94 6.84 12.22
C GLN A 137 13.26 7.73 11.01
N LEU A 138 12.76 7.37 9.83
CA LEU A 138 12.86 8.21 8.64
C LEU A 138 12.20 9.58 8.88
N LEU A 139 10.99 9.60 9.43
CA LEU A 139 10.25 10.83 9.70
C LEU A 139 11.01 11.74 10.67
N SER A 140 11.59 11.19 11.74
CA SER A 140 12.44 11.95 12.65
C SER A 140 13.60 12.62 11.92
N THR A 141 14.27 11.90 11.02
CA THR A 141 15.39 12.42 10.22
C THR A 141 14.93 13.54 9.25
N VAL A 142 13.77 13.37 8.62
CA VAL A 142 13.19 14.41 7.74
C VAL A 142 12.80 15.65 8.55
N HIS A 143 12.27 15.47 9.77
CA HIS A 143 11.86 16.57 10.64
C HIS A 143 13.01 17.46 11.09
N GLU A 144 14.23 16.94 11.20
CA GLU A 144 15.43 17.76 11.45
C GLU A 144 15.64 18.85 10.38
N HIS A 145 15.12 18.60 9.17
CA HIS A 145 15.24 19.50 8.02
C HIS A 145 13.98 20.33 7.78
N ILE A 146 12.96 20.27 8.64
CA ILE A 146 11.65 20.90 8.38
C ILE A 146 11.73 22.43 8.21
N HIS A 147 12.71 23.08 8.85
CA HIS A 147 12.86 24.53 8.77
C HIS A 147 13.16 25.04 7.36
N CYS A 148 13.90 24.29 6.53
CA CYS A 148 14.15 24.70 5.15
C CYS A 148 12.90 24.57 4.27
N LEU A 149 12.01 23.62 4.59
CA LEU A 149 10.71 23.47 3.90
C LEU A 149 9.79 24.66 4.19
N TYR A 150 9.75 25.15 5.44
CA TYR A 150 8.99 26.36 5.77
C TYR A 150 9.52 27.59 5.05
N LYS A 151 10.84 27.80 5.03
CA LYS A 151 11.45 28.92 4.28
C LYS A 151 11.13 28.87 2.79
N LEU A 152 11.16 27.68 2.19
CA LEU A 152 10.78 27.49 0.80
C LEU A 152 9.30 27.82 0.59
N SER A 153 8.42 27.33 1.48
CA SER A 153 6.99 27.62 1.44
C SER A 153 6.70 29.11 1.52
N ASP A 154 7.37 29.85 2.41
CA ASP A 154 7.22 31.31 2.53
C ASP A 154 7.66 32.03 1.25
N ALA A 155 8.80 31.64 0.68
CA ALA A 155 9.31 32.23 -0.55
C ALA A 155 8.35 31.98 -1.73
N VAL A 156 7.85 30.76 -1.88
CA VAL A 156 6.88 30.40 -2.93
C VAL A 156 5.56 31.14 -2.73
N SER A 157 5.03 31.20 -1.50
CA SER A 157 3.78 31.88 -1.21
C SER A 157 3.85 33.38 -1.50
N MET A 158 4.98 34.02 -1.16
CA MET A 158 5.21 35.42 -1.47
C MET A 158 5.31 35.67 -2.97
N LEU A 159 6.01 34.79 -3.71
CA LEU A 159 6.05 34.86 -5.18
C LEU A 159 4.66 34.71 -5.79
N ASP A 160 3.87 33.74 -5.34
CA ASP A 160 2.51 33.50 -5.82
C ASP A 160 1.59 34.70 -5.54
N MET A 161 1.73 35.32 -4.36
CA MET A 161 0.98 36.53 -4.01
C MET A 161 1.33 37.70 -4.94
N LEU A 162 2.63 37.96 -5.14
CA LEU A 162 3.10 39.05 -6.01
C LEU A 162 2.69 38.81 -7.46
N LEU A 163 2.81 37.58 -7.96
CA LEU A 163 2.39 37.20 -9.31
C LEU A 163 0.88 37.38 -9.48
N SER A 164 0.08 36.97 -8.49
CA SER A 164 -1.37 37.14 -8.51
C SER A 164 -1.76 38.61 -8.54
N LEU A 165 -1.06 39.47 -7.79
CA LEU A 165 -1.29 40.91 -7.79
C LEU A 165 -0.93 41.54 -9.14
N ALA A 166 0.25 41.22 -9.68
CA ALA A 166 0.68 41.70 -10.99
C ALA A 166 -0.30 41.28 -12.11
N ASN A 167 -0.77 40.04 -12.04
CA ASN A 167 -1.77 39.53 -12.98
C ASN A 167 -3.11 40.26 -12.82
N ALA A 168 -3.57 40.49 -11.59
CA ALA A 168 -4.79 41.26 -11.33
C ALA A 168 -4.70 42.70 -11.84
N CYS A 169 -3.55 43.38 -11.68
CA CYS A 169 -3.30 44.72 -12.23
C CYS A 169 -3.16 44.75 -13.75
N THR A 170 -2.82 43.64 -14.39
CA THR A 170 -2.72 43.55 -15.86
C THR A 170 -4.09 43.25 -16.49
N ILE A 171 -4.90 42.42 -15.83
CA ILE A 171 -6.22 41.99 -16.34
C ILE A 171 -7.29 43.04 -16.07
N SER A 172 -7.26 43.64 -14.87
CA SER A 172 -8.13 44.78 -14.55
C SER A 172 -7.31 46.02 -14.88
N ASP A 173 -7.88 46.97 -15.63
CA ASP A 173 -7.28 48.25 -16.03
C ASP A 173 -7.05 49.19 -14.82
N TYR A 174 -6.40 48.67 -13.77
CA TYR A 174 -6.01 49.38 -12.56
C TYR A 174 -4.87 50.32 -12.96
N GLY A 175 -5.25 51.52 -13.40
CA GLY A 175 -4.33 52.64 -13.59
C GLY A 175 -3.43 52.83 -12.37
N GLU A 176 -2.19 53.24 -12.65
CA GLU A 176 -1.08 53.46 -11.71
C GLU A 176 -1.52 53.70 -10.25
N CYS A 177 -1.04 52.82 -9.36
CA CYS A 177 -1.19 53.03 -7.92
C CYS A 177 -0.43 54.31 -7.52
N SER A 178 -1.17 55.37 -7.18
CA SER A 178 -0.68 56.73 -6.93
C SER A 178 0.21 56.91 -5.69
N LEU A 179 0.56 55.81 -5.00
CA LEU A 179 1.46 55.78 -3.84
C LEU A 179 2.95 55.65 -4.21
N LEU A 180 3.29 55.41 -5.48
CA LEU A 180 4.67 55.35 -6.00
C LEU A 180 5.10 56.64 -6.74
N LYS A 181 4.48 57.79 -6.47
CA LYS A 181 5.06 59.05 -6.95
C LYS A 181 6.38 59.30 -6.21
N PRO A 182 7.54 59.38 -6.90
CA PRO A 182 8.76 59.80 -6.24
C PRO A 182 8.50 61.18 -5.61
N LEU A 183 8.99 61.38 -4.39
CA LEU A 183 9.05 62.68 -3.74
C LEU A 183 9.84 63.63 -4.65
N SER A 184 9.14 64.28 -5.58
CA SER A 184 9.70 65.31 -6.44
C SER A 184 9.99 66.52 -5.57
N THR A 185 11.27 66.62 -5.21
CA THR A 185 12.05 67.85 -5.07
C THR A 185 11.28 69.07 -4.57
N VAL A 186 11.41 69.36 -3.28
CA VAL A 186 11.26 70.73 -2.76
C VAL A 186 12.45 71.52 -3.30
N VAL A 187 12.23 72.32 -4.34
CA VAL A 187 13.14 73.40 -4.74
C VAL A 187 12.61 74.68 -4.09
N TYR A 188 13.46 75.31 -3.27
CA TYR A 188 13.24 76.63 -2.68
C TYR A 188 13.18 77.74 -3.74
#